data_AF-A0A9D6RLM4-F1
#
_entry.id   AF-A0A9D6RLM4-F1
#
_cell.length_a   1.000
_cell.length_b   1.000
_cell.length_c   1.000
_cell.angle_alpha   90.00
_cell.angle_beta   90.00
_cell.angle_gamma   90.00
#
_symmetry.space_group_name_H-M   'P 1'
#
loop_
_entity.id
_entity.type
_entity.pdbx_description
1 polymer ?
#
loop_
_entity_poly.entity_id
_entity_poly.type
_entity_poly.pdbx_seq_one_letter_code
_entity_poly.pdbx_strand_id
1 'polypeptide(L)'
;MALDCGCSRVYPDFVQQMEQADLLDAIVDVRSRRFLRSVRHPRLILRSGWRLAPELELHQKELRSYVLGDAPEAVSYPVGQRLVLDWRQRAATLLTYCGEDVQEIRLDLDSLEVTDNQIRTAVRSREAVR
;
A
#
# COMPACT_ATOMS: atom_id res chain seq x y z
N MET A 1 -28.81 -1.64 6.51
CA MET A 1 -28.42 -1.10 5.19
C MET A 1 -26.94 -1.39 5.02
N ALA A 2 -26.60 -2.39 4.21
CA ALA A 2 -25.21 -2.71 3.90
C ALA A 2 -24.66 -1.61 2.98
N LEU A 3 -23.67 -0.87 3.47
CA LEU A 3 -23.01 0.18 2.72
C LEU A 3 -22.15 -0.46 1.62
N ASP A 4 -22.11 0.24 0.49
CA ASP A 4 -21.51 -0.14 -0.78
C ASP A 4 -20.15 -0.88 -0.65
N CYS A 5 -20.13 -2.12 -1.14
CA CYS A 5 -18.96 -2.97 -1.24
C CYS A 5 -18.05 -2.47 -2.38
N GLY A 6 -17.43 -1.28 -2.31
CA GLY A 6 -16.88 -0.78 -3.57
C GLY A 6 -16.17 0.56 -3.59
N CYS A 7 -14.96 0.63 -3.06
CA CYS A 7 -13.99 1.56 -3.63
C CYS A 7 -12.63 0.87 -3.76
N SER A 8 -12.21 0.57 -4.99
CA SER A 8 -10.89 -0.03 -5.29
C SER A 8 -9.79 1.03 -5.44
N ARG A 9 -10.14 2.30 -5.22
CA ARG A 9 -9.32 3.45 -5.54
C ARG A 9 -8.74 4.12 -4.32
N VAL A 10 -7.54 4.63 -4.51
CA VAL A 10 -6.91 5.57 -3.58
C VAL A 10 -7.72 6.86 -3.58
N TYR A 11 -7.88 7.46 -2.41
CA TYR A 11 -8.62 8.69 -2.20
C TYR A 11 -8.01 9.82 -3.04
N PRO A 12 -8.81 10.65 -3.74
CA PRO A 12 -8.29 11.64 -4.70
C PRO A 12 -7.22 12.58 -4.11
N ASP A 13 -7.41 13.05 -2.88
CA ASP A 13 -6.45 13.96 -2.23
C ASP A 13 -5.10 13.28 -1.98
N PHE A 14 -5.10 11.95 -1.77
CA PHE A 14 -3.88 11.18 -1.58
C PHE A 14 -3.14 11.03 -2.92
N VAL A 15 -3.88 10.84 -4.00
CA VAL A 15 -3.32 10.82 -5.36
C VAL A 15 -2.64 12.16 -5.68
N GLN A 16 -3.32 13.28 -5.40
CA GLN A 16 -2.75 14.61 -5.63
C GLN A 16 -1.46 14.84 -4.83
N GLN A 17 -1.41 14.40 -3.57
CA GLN A 17 -0.20 14.53 -2.75
C GLN A 17 0.96 13.66 -3.29
N MET A 18 0.67 12.44 -3.76
CA MET A 18 1.68 11.60 -4.39
C MET A 18 2.23 12.21 -5.69
N GLU A 19 1.37 12.84 -6.50
CA GLU A 19 1.80 13.57 -7.70
C GLU A 19 2.69 14.78 -7.36
N GLN A 20 2.35 15.53 -6.30
CA GLN A 20 3.18 16.65 -5.80
C GLN A 20 4.54 16.18 -5.28
N ALA A 21 4.62 14.95 -4.78
CA ALA A 21 5.85 14.31 -4.33
C ALA A 21 6.62 13.56 -5.45
N ASP A 22 6.23 13.74 -6.72
CA ASP A 22 6.82 13.08 -7.89
C ASP A 22 6.75 11.53 -7.86
N LEU A 23 5.75 10.98 -7.16
CA LEU A 23 5.50 9.54 -7.07
C LEU A 23 4.55 9.07 -8.18
N LEU A 24 4.90 9.35 -9.43
CA LEU A 24 4.06 9.08 -10.62
C LEU A 24 3.75 7.60 -10.86
N ASP A 25 4.53 6.72 -10.24
CA ASP A 25 4.39 5.27 -10.31
C ASP A 25 3.51 4.67 -9.20
N ALA A 26 2.85 5.52 -8.42
CA ALA A 26 1.87 5.13 -7.42
C ALA A 26 0.71 4.34 -8.03
N ILE A 27 0.20 3.39 -7.26
CA ILE A 27 -0.98 2.61 -7.58
C ILE A 27 -2.20 3.41 -7.14
N VAL A 28 -3.00 3.87 -8.11
CA VAL A 28 -4.23 4.64 -7.85
C VAL A 28 -5.48 3.76 -7.76
N ASP A 29 -5.44 2.55 -8.32
CA ASP A 29 -6.56 1.61 -8.37
C ASP A 29 -6.06 0.17 -8.26
N VAL A 30 -6.51 -0.57 -7.24
CA VAL A 30 -6.14 -1.97 -7.01
C VAL A 30 -6.83 -2.93 -7.97
N ARG A 31 -7.82 -2.48 -8.76
CA ARG A 31 -8.37 -3.24 -9.89
C ARG A 31 -7.68 -2.95 -11.21
N SER A 32 -6.70 -2.04 -11.23
CA SER A 32 -5.94 -1.73 -12.43
C SER A 32 -5.15 -2.95 -12.94
N ARG A 33 -5.03 -3.08 -14.26
CA ARG A 33 -4.23 -4.14 -14.89
C ARG A 33 -2.77 -4.13 -14.39
N ARG A 34 -2.22 -2.94 -14.14
CA ARG A 34 -0.87 -2.76 -13.59
C ARG A 34 -0.75 -3.39 -12.20
N PHE A 35 -1.70 -3.10 -11.30
CA PHE A 35 -1.72 -3.68 -9.97
C PHE A 35 -1.85 -5.20 -10.02
N LEU A 36 -2.87 -5.70 -10.71
CA LEU A 36 -3.13 -7.15 -10.79
C LEU A 36 -1.94 -7.92 -11.37
N ARG A 37 -1.25 -7.35 -12.36
CA ARG A 37 -0.03 -7.93 -12.91
C ARG A 37 1.12 -7.92 -11.90
N SER A 38 1.24 -6.87 -11.09
CA SER A 38 2.25 -6.75 -10.03
C SER A 38 1.99 -7.73 -8.90
N VAL A 39 0.74 -7.97 -8.53
CA VAL A 39 0.37 -9.01 -7.56
C VAL A 39 0.77 -10.41 -8.05
N ARG A 40 0.46 -10.74 -9.31
CA ARG A 40 0.80 -12.05 -9.92
C ARG A 40 2.30 -12.23 -10.14
N HIS A 41 3.00 -11.15 -10.45
CA HIS A 41 4.44 -11.14 -10.68
C HIS A 41 5.10 -10.01 -9.89
N PRO A 42 5.34 -10.21 -8.58
CA PRO A 42 5.80 -9.15 -7.68
C PRO A 42 7.10 -8.47 -8.10
N ARG A 43 7.95 -9.15 -8.86
CA ARG A 43 9.18 -8.57 -9.44
C ARG A 43 8.92 -7.41 -10.40
N LEU A 44 7.72 -7.29 -10.96
CA LEU A 44 7.38 -6.20 -11.88
C LEU A 44 7.23 -4.86 -11.17
N ILE A 45 6.83 -4.86 -9.89
CA ILE A 45 6.65 -3.61 -9.15
C ILE A 45 7.98 -2.87 -8.96
N LEU A 46 9.08 -3.62 -8.83
CA LEU A 46 10.44 -3.10 -8.63
C LEU A 46 10.96 -2.26 -9.81
N ARG A 47 10.31 -2.32 -10.98
CA ARG A 47 10.71 -1.56 -12.17
C ARG A 47 10.18 -0.12 -12.17
N SER A 48 9.39 0.24 -11.17
CA SER A 48 8.61 1.48 -11.13
C SER A 48 8.91 2.32 -9.89
N GLY A 49 10.19 2.41 -9.50
CA GLY A 49 10.61 3.16 -8.31
C GLY A 49 10.28 2.48 -6.97
N TRP A 50 9.54 1.38 -6.97
CA TRP A 50 9.29 0.60 -5.76
C TRP A 50 10.54 -0.19 -5.34
N ARG A 51 10.78 -0.24 -4.03
CA ARG A 51 11.85 -1.02 -3.40
C ARG A 51 11.26 -2.08 -2.48
N LEU A 52 12.00 -3.16 -2.23
CA LEU A 52 11.63 -4.13 -1.20
C LEU A 52 11.78 -3.46 0.18
N ALA A 53 10.80 -3.67 1.07
CA ALA A 53 10.92 -3.16 2.44
C ALA A 53 12.04 -3.92 3.19
N PRO A 54 12.98 -3.21 3.84
CA PRO A 54 14.13 -3.82 4.54
C PRO A 54 13.72 -4.63 5.77
N GLU A 55 12.55 -4.34 6.36
CA GLU A 55 12.05 -5.01 7.59
C GLU A 55 11.61 -6.46 7.36
N LEU A 56 11.36 -6.84 6.10
CA LEU A 56 10.94 -8.18 5.68
C LEU A 56 12.07 -8.88 4.93
N GLU A 57 13.27 -8.88 5.51
CA GLU A 57 14.41 -9.61 4.94
C GLU A 57 14.30 -11.13 5.15
N LEU A 58 14.27 -11.82 4.01
CA LEU A 58 14.85 -13.13 3.70
C LEU A 58 14.17 -14.44 4.18
N HIS A 59 13.25 -14.46 5.14
CA HIS A 59 12.75 -15.75 5.67
C HIS A 59 11.25 -16.07 5.52
N GLN A 60 10.44 -15.16 5.00
CA GLN A 60 9.01 -15.42 4.81
C GLN A 60 8.65 -15.36 3.31
N LYS A 61 8.87 -16.45 2.57
CA LYS A 61 8.46 -16.53 1.15
C LYS A 61 7.00 -16.17 0.91
N GLU A 62 6.17 -16.38 1.93
CA GLU A 62 4.73 -16.15 1.96
C GLU A 62 4.31 -14.72 2.33
N LEU A 63 5.26 -13.85 2.70
CA LEU A 63 5.00 -12.45 3.03
C LEU A 63 6.04 -11.55 2.37
N ARG A 64 5.60 -10.61 1.52
CA ARG A 64 6.48 -9.62 0.90
C ARG A 64 5.92 -8.23 1.05
N SER A 65 6.79 -7.27 1.28
CA SER A 65 6.42 -5.86 1.32
C SER A 65 7.29 -5.04 0.37
N TYR A 66 6.64 -4.13 -0.34
CA TYR A 66 7.27 -3.19 -1.26
C TYR A 66 6.86 -1.78 -0.86
N VAL A 67 7.76 -0.82 -0.99
CA VAL A 67 7.51 0.58 -0.66
C VAL A 67 7.86 1.48 -1.83
N LEU A 68 7.09 2.56 -2.00
CA LEU A 68 7.32 3.67 -2.92
C LEU A 68 7.33 4.96 -2.12
N GLY A 69 8.32 5.83 -2.38
CA GLY A 69 8.51 7.06 -1.62
C GLY A 69 8.92 6.81 -0.16
N ASP A 70 8.46 7.70 0.71
CA ASP A 70 8.82 7.76 2.13
C ASP A 70 7.83 7.00 3.04
N ALA A 71 7.22 5.92 2.55
CA ALA A 71 6.40 5.02 3.38
C ALA A 71 7.19 4.59 4.64
N PRO A 72 6.53 4.41 5.80
CA PRO A 72 6.75 5.09 7.11
C PRO A 72 8.08 4.87 7.83
N GLU A 73 9.15 4.48 7.13
CA GLU A 73 10.43 4.09 7.71
C GLU A 73 11.38 5.27 7.99
N ALA A 74 11.08 6.49 7.51
CA ALA A 74 12.09 7.57 7.50
C ALA A 74 11.64 9.00 7.86
N VAL A 75 10.34 9.34 7.89
CA VAL A 75 9.89 10.74 7.94
C VAL A 75 8.68 10.92 8.85
N SER A 76 8.61 12.05 9.56
CA SER A 76 7.48 12.41 10.45
C SER A 76 6.15 12.61 9.71
N TYR A 77 6.20 12.85 8.39
CA TYR A 77 5.05 13.06 7.52
C TYR A 77 5.27 12.29 6.21
N PRO A 78 5.09 10.96 6.21
CA PRO A 78 5.36 10.13 5.05
C PRO A 78 4.35 10.42 3.92
N VAL A 79 4.88 10.62 2.71
CA VAL A 79 4.09 10.56 1.48
C VAL A 79 4.61 9.38 0.68
N GLY A 80 3.75 8.40 0.43
CA GLY A 80 4.17 7.19 -0.25
C GLY A 80 3.19 6.04 -0.17
N GLN A 81 3.61 4.88 -0.64
CA GLN A 81 2.81 3.66 -0.60
C GLN A 81 3.60 2.46 -0.11
N ARG A 82 2.89 1.52 0.54
CA ARG A 82 3.40 0.20 0.87
C ARG A 82 2.42 -0.85 0.36
N LEU A 83 2.91 -1.77 -0.46
CA LEU A 83 2.18 -2.95 -0.90
C LEU A 83 2.65 -4.15 -0.09
N VAL A 84 1.74 -4.78 0.63
CA VAL A 84 1.97 -6.02 1.36
C VAL A 84 1.26 -7.15 0.64
N LEU A 85 1.98 -8.22 0.34
CA LEU A 85 1.47 -9.45 -0.24
C LEU A 85 1.63 -10.56 0.80
N ASP A 86 0.52 -11.03 1.36
CA ASP A 86 0.45 -12.13 2.31
C ASP A 86 -0.26 -13.32 1.65
N TRP A 87 0.52 -14.27 1.13
CA TRP A 87 -0.02 -15.47 0.48
C TRP A 87 -0.62 -16.47 1.47
N ARG A 88 -0.19 -16.42 2.74
CA ARG A 88 -0.77 -17.27 3.79
C ARG A 88 -2.19 -16.85 4.12
N GLN A 89 -2.45 -15.54 4.16
CA GLN A 89 -3.79 -14.97 4.35
C GLN A 89 -4.54 -14.73 3.04
N ARG A 90 -3.93 -15.05 1.89
CA ARG A 90 -4.48 -14.78 0.56
C ARG A 90 -4.90 -13.32 0.39
N ALA A 91 -4.09 -12.39 0.89
CA ALA A 91 -4.41 -10.97 0.90
C ALA A 91 -3.30 -10.13 0.26
N ALA A 92 -3.72 -9.13 -0.53
CA ALA A 92 -2.90 -7.99 -0.89
C ALA A 92 -3.43 -6.75 -0.17
N THR A 93 -2.55 -6.01 0.48
CA THR A 93 -2.90 -4.77 1.17
C THR A 93 -2.08 -3.62 0.58
N LEU A 94 -2.76 -2.63 0.03
CA LEU A 94 -2.16 -1.37 -0.37
C LEU A 94 -2.39 -0.33 0.73
N LEU A 95 -1.30 0.15 1.31
CA LEU A 95 -1.28 1.25 2.25
C LEU A 95 -0.80 2.50 1.52
N THR A 96 -1.57 3.59 1.57
CA THR A 96 -1.17 4.89 1.02
C THR A 96 -1.07 5.89 2.17
N TYR A 97 0.09 6.52 2.31
CA TYR A 97 0.41 7.45 3.39
C TYR A 97 0.45 8.87 2.85
N CYS A 98 -0.20 9.79 3.56
CA CYS A 98 -0.22 11.22 3.26
C CYS A 98 -0.17 11.99 4.58
N GLY A 99 1.03 12.21 5.10
CA GLY A 99 1.23 12.87 6.38
C GLY A 99 0.75 12.00 7.54
N GLU A 100 -0.26 12.46 8.27
CA GLU A 100 -0.82 11.72 9.41
C GLU A 100 -1.90 10.73 8.99
N ASP A 101 -2.38 10.74 7.75
CA ASP A 101 -3.44 9.84 7.33
C ASP A 101 -2.90 8.68 6.49
N VAL A 102 -3.54 7.52 6.67
CA VAL A 102 -3.28 6.30 5.90
C VAL A 102 -4.58 5.73 5.37
N GLN A 103 -4.58 5.42 4.08
CA GLN A 103 -5.63 4.62 3.46
C GLN A 103 -5.13 3.19 3.33
N GLU A 104 -5.94 2.24 3.79
CA GLU A 104 -5.72 0.81 3.61
C GLU A 104 -6.78 0.27 2.65
N ILE A 105 -6.34 -0.32 1.55
CA ILE A 105 -7.19 -1.08 0.63
C ILE A 105 -6.73 -2.52 0.63
N ARG A 106 -7.59 -3.44 1.10
CA ARG A 106 -7.33 -4.87 1.13
C ARG A 106 -8.08 -5.58 0.01
N LEU A 107 -7.39 -6.50 -0.64
CA LEU A 107 -7.87 -7.30 -1.76
C LEU A 107 -7.60 -8.78 -1.49
N ASP A 108 -8.58 -9.64 -1.77
CA ASP A 108 -8.42 -11.10 -1.73
C ASP A 108 -7.70 -11.58 -3.00
N LEU A 109 -6.67 -12.40 -2.84
CA LEU A 109 -5.77 -12.79 -3.93
C LEU A 109 -6.37 -13.82 -4.89
N ASP A 110 -7.38 -14.58 -4.47
CA ASP A 110 -8.04 -15.59 -5.30
C ASP A 110 -9.14 -14.96 -6.16
N SER A 111 -10.05 -14.23 -5.52
CA SER A 111 -11.20 -13.58 -6.16
C SER A 111 -10.86 -12.23 -6.79
N LEU A 112 -9.79 -11.56 -6.33
CA LEU A 112 -9.43 -10.19 -6.68
C LEU A 112 -10.50 -9.15 -6.29
N GLU A 113 -11.39 -9.52 -5.37
CA GLU A 113 -12.38 -8.65 -4.77
C GLU A 113 -11.73 -7.77 -3.68
N VAL A 114 -12.20 -6.53 -3.57
CA VAL A 114 -11.81 -5.64 -2.47
C VAL A 114 -12.59 -6.06 -1.23
N THR A 115 -11.87 -6.45 -0.18
CA THR A 115 -12.46 -6.95 1.06
C THR A 115 -12.50 -5.91 2.17
N ASP A 116 -11.66 -4.88 2.08
CA ASP A 116 -11.65 -3.75 3.02
C ASP A 116 -11.14 -2.49 2.31
N ASN A 117 -11.69 -1.33 2.66
CA ASN A 117 -11.14 -0.02 2.30
C ASN A 117 -11.48 0.98 3.40
N GLN A 118 -10.46 1.48 4.07
CA GLN A 118 -10.61 2.42 5.17
C GLN A 118 -9.52 3.47 5.16
N ILE A 119 -9.89 4.68 5.58
CA ILE A 119 -8.95 5.77 5.87
C ILE A 119 -8.92 5.92 7.39
N ARG A 120 -7.72 5.96 7.95
CA ARG A 120 -7.48 6.20 9.36
C ARG A 120 -6.33 7.17 9.53
N THR A 121 -6.38 7.96 10.58
CA THR A 121 -5.21 8.71 11.03
C THR A 121 -4.21 7.72 11.64
N ALA A 122 -3.00 7.67 11.12
CA ALA A 122 -1.88 6.93 11.67
C ALA A 122 -1.66 7.40 13.11
N VAL A 123 -2.11 6.59 14.06
CA VAL A 123 -1.91 6.87 15.49
C VAL A 123 -0.40 6.91 15.71
N ARG A 124 0.12 8.08 16.05
CA ARG A 124 1.50 8.24 16.51
C ARG A 124 1.73 7.20 17.61
N SER A 125 2.56 6.19 17.35
CA SER A 125 3.15 5.39 18.43
C SER A 125 4.05 6.35 19.22
N ARG A 126 3.46 7.06 20.18
CA ARG A 126 4.18 7.77 21.23
C ARG A 126 4.73 6.73 22.21
N GLU A 127 5.76 5.99 21.80
CA GLU A 127 6.71 5.30 22.68
C GLU A 127 8.07 5.34 21.97
N ALA A 128 8.96 6.28 22.29
CA ALA A 128 9.87 6.29 23.44
C ALA A 128 11.29 5.82 23.05
N VAL A 129 12.16 6.76 22.66
CA VAL A 129 13.63 6.83 22.92
C VAL A 129 13.97 8.30 22.63
N ARG A 130 14.34 9.21 23.54
CA ARG A 130 15.08 9.18 24.81
C ARG A 130 14.66 10.39 25.64
#